data_AF-A0A6L4YAX9-F1
#
_entry.id   AF-A0A6L4YAX9-F1
#
_cell.length_a   1.000
_cell.length_b   1.000
_cell.length_c   1.000
_cell.angle_alpha   90.00
_cell.angle_beta   90.00
_cell.angle_gamma   90.00
#
_symmetry.space_group_name_H-M   'P 1'
#
loop_
_entity.id
_entity.type
_entity.pdbx_description
1 polymer ?
#
loop_
_entity_poly.entity_id
_entity_poly.type
_entity_poly.pdbx_seq_one_letter_code
_entity_poly.pdbx_strand_id
1 'polypeptide(L)'
;MTDREYVCEKCFNDPKLIQWIREDGVISNCEWCGSRKVKVLSLYEIGEAFRDVASIYVAVTEPYGYGDSIEYLLQEDWHIFSERITEAIDDRFCDLTLAILNAGTDPKEDIDLPDYSGYFRSPSNWLENDWEQKIEALFVAATDSSALSEITNSDEFAPPPDVLAVAFEDLAEEYPYDKIFYRARIHKDRLRTERFNKNELGAPSPNETLAGRGNRKGEPVLYLASDAKTAIAEVRAWRHAAVAVAEVKLAET
;
A
#
# COMPACT_ATOMS: atom_id res chain seq x y z
N MET A 1 28.26 -25.62 9.58
CA MET A 1 27.88 -24.37 8.89
C MET A 1 28.73 -23.29 9.49
N THR A 2 29.49 -22.55 8.69
CA THR A 2 30.29 -21.42 9.16
C THR A 2 29.35 -20.29 9.57
N ASP A 3 29.44 -19.87 10.84
CA ASP A 3 28.62 -18.84 11.51
C ASP A 3 28.79 -17.44 10.88
N ARG A 4 28.05 -17.18 9.79
CA ARG A 4 27.96 -15.83 9.20
C ARG A 4 26.90 -15.00 9.92
N GLU A 5 27.16 -14.63 11.16
CA GLU A 5 26.17 -13.95 12.03
C GLU A 5 26.07 -12.43 11.85
N TYR A 6 26.88 -11.83 10.97
CA TYR A 6 26.93 -10.37 10.80
C TYR A 6 26.75 -9.94 9.35
N VAL A 7 25.89 -8.95 9.13
CA VAL A 7 25.61 -8.33 7.82
C VAL A 7 25.99 -6.85 7.84
N CYS A 8 26.28 -6.26 6.68
CA CYS A 8 26.73 -4.86 6.61
C CYS A 8 25.78 -3.96 5.84
N GLU A 9 25.96 -2.65 6.01
CA GLU A 9 25.21 -1.61 5.31
C GLU A 9 25.26 -1.74 3.78
N LYS A 10 26.30 -2.35 3.21
CA LYS A 10 26.47 -2.50 1.76
C LYS A 10 25.79 -3.75 1.19
N CYS A 11 25.12 -4.55 2.03
CA CYS A 11 24.32 -5.68 1.59
C CYS A 11 22.90 -5.25 1.20
N PHE A 12 22.49 -4.04 1.57
CA PHE A 12 21.11 -3.56 1.46
C PHE A 12 21.02 -2.27 0.64
N ASN A 13 19.82 -2.03 0.11
CA ASN A 13 19.40 -0.79 -0.53
C ASN A 13 18.39 0.00 0.32
N ASP A 14 17.72 -0.64 1.30
CA ASP A 14 16.76 0.05 2.17
C ASP A 14 17.44 1.14 3.03
N PRO A 15 17.05 2.42 2.90
CA PRO A 15 17.71 3.52 3.61
C PRO A 15 17.61 3.43 5.14
N LYS A 16 16.51 2.90 5.68
CA LYS A 16 16.30 2.81 7.14
C LYS A 16 17.16 1.71 7.74
N LEU A 17 17.22 0.55 7.08
CA LEU A 17 18.08 -0.55 7.47
C LEU A 17 19.56 -0.16 7.41
N ILE A 18 19.97 0.56 6.35
CA ILE A 18 21.32 1.12 6.23
C ILE A 18 21.62 2.08 7.38
N GLN A 19 20.68 2.96 7.72
CA GLN A 19 20.84 3.89 8.84
C GLN A 19 20.98 3.16 10.17
N TRP A 20 20.13 2.17 10.42
CA TRP A 20 20.17 1.35 11.63
C TRP A 20 21.54 0.65 11.79
N ILE A 21 22.04 0.01 10.74
CA ILE A 21 23.36 -0.64 10.76
C ILE A 21 24.49 0.38 11.01
N ARG A 22 24.36 1.62 10.55
CA ARG A 22 25.36 2.67 10.79
C ARG A 22 25.40 3.14 12.23
N GLU A 23 24.23 3.31 12.83
CA GLU A 23 24.05 3.78 14.20
C GLU A 23 24.55 2.74 15.19
N ASP A 24 24.05 1.50 15.09
CA ASP A 24 24.27 0.47 16.12
C ASP A 24 25.40 -0.50 15.77
N GLY A 25 25.81 -0.56 14.50
CA GLY A 25 26.80 -1.52 14.03
C GLY A 25 28.24 -1.26 14.50
N VAL A 26 29.05 -2.32 14.48
CA VAL A 26 30.48 -2.28 14.76
C VAL A 26 31.30 -2.33 13.48
N ILE A 27 32.53 -1.81 13.50
CA ILE A 27 33.39 -1.85 12.30
C ILE A 27 34.02 -3.23 12.19
N SER A 28 33.71 -3.95 11.10
CA SER A 28 34.28 -5.26 10.79
C SER A 28 34.39 -5.48 9.27
N ASN A 29 34.75 -6.69 8.87
CA ASN A 29 34.65 -7.15 7.49
C ASN A 29 33.37 -7.96 7.33
N CYS A 30 32.63 -7.73 6.25
CA CYS A 30 31.39 -8.44 5.96
C CYS A 30 31.67 -9.73 5.19
N GLU A 31 31.22 -10.85 5.73
CA GLU A 31 31.41 -12.17 5.12
C GLU A 31 30.43 -12.46 3.98
N TRP A 32 29.32 -11.71 3.90
CA TRP A 32 28.32 -11.85 2.84
C TRP A 32 28.74 -11.17 1.53
N CYS A 33 28.96 -9.84 1.55
CA CYS A 33 29.34 -9.09 0.34
C CYS A 33 30.86 -8.89 0.17
N GLY A 34 31.68 -9.38 1.11
CA GLY A 34 33.15 -9.26 1.07
C GLY A 34 33.69 -7.86 1.36
N SER A 35 32.86 -6.91 1.79
CA SER A 35 33.29 -5.55 2.10
C SER A 35 34.21 -5.51 3.32
N ARG A 36 35.27 -4.71 3.25
CA ARG A 36 36.22 -4.53 4.36
C ARG A 36 36.01 -3.21 5.06
N LYS A 37 36.24 -3.18 6.38
CA LYS A 37 36.13 -1.97 7.23
C LYS A 37 34.78 -1.25 7.05
N VAL A 38 33.69 -1.98 7.18
CA VAL A 38 32.32 -1.47 7.09
C VAL A 38 31.60 -1.66 8.42
N LYS A 39 30.52 -0.90 8.64
CA LYS A 39 29.60 -1.13 9.74
C LYS A 39 28.84 -2.42 9.52
N VAL A 40 28.89 -3.32 10.50
CA VAL A 40 28.18 -4.60 10.53
C VAL A 40 27.27 -4.69 11.75
N LEU A 41 26.14 -5.36 11.59
CA LEU A 41 25.14 -5.59 12.63
C LEU A 41 24.83 -7.09 12.71
N SER A 42 24.43 -7.56 13.89
CA SER A 42 24.08 -8.96 14.11
C SER A 42 22.79 -9.31 13.37
N LEU A 43 22.71 -10.51 12.77
CA LEU A 43 21.47 -10.99 12.15
C LEU A 43 20.32 -11.08 13.17
N TYR A 44 20.64 -11.38 14.44
CA TYR A 44 19.65 -11.45 15.53
C TYR A 44 18.94 -10.11 15.76
N GLU A 45 19.60 -8.98 15.50
CA GLU A 45 19.01 -7.66 15.71
C GLU A 45 17.99 -7.31 14.64
N ILE A 46 18.19 -7.79 13.40
CA ILE A 46 17.32 -7.49 12.26
C ILE A 46 16.30 -8.59 11.94
N GLY A 47 16.47 -9.79 12.50
CA GLY A 47 15.66 -10.96 12.19
C GLY A 47 14.17 -10.75 12.44
N GLU A 48 13.79 -10.12 13.56
CA GLU A 48 12.39 -9.83 13.90
C GLU A 48 11.75 -8.92 12.86
N ALA A 49 12.42 -7.82 12.48
CA ALA A 49 11.90 -6.90 11.47
C ALA A 49 11.72 -7.56 10.10
N PHE A 50 12.61 -8.49 9.72
CA PHE A 50 12.45 -9.26 8.48
C PHE A 50 11.31 -10.27 8.57
N ARG A 51 11.10 -10.91 9.73
CA ARG A 51 9.97 -11.81 9.96
C ARG A 51 8.63 -11.07 9.91
N ASP A 52 8.57 -9.85 10.45
CA ASP A 52 7.37 -9.00 10.36
C ASP A 52 7.01 -8.71 8.91
N VAL A 53 8.00 -8.35 8.08
CA VAL A 53 7.77 -8.15 6.63
C VAL A 53 7.42 -9.46 5.96
N ALA A 54 8.12 -10.55 6.28
CA ALA A 54 7.84 -11.86 5.69
C ALA A 54 6.45 -12.40 6.06
N SER A 55 5.87 -11.96 7.19
CA SER A 55 4.54 -12.38 7.65
C SER A 55 3.41 -12.00 6.69
N ILE A 56 3.65 -11.02 5.81
CA ILE A 56 2.68 -10.68 4.76
C ILE A 56 2.54 -11.81 3.74
N TYR A 57 3.56 -12.65 3.52
CA TYR A 57 3.51 -13.72 2.53
C TYR A 57 2.91 -14.99 3.10
N VAL A 58 2.18 -15.72 2.25
CA VAL A 58 1.52 -16.96 2.64
C VAL A 58 2.34 -18.15 2.17
N ALA A 59 2.76 -19.00 3.11
CA ALA A 59 3.45 -20.25 2.80
C ALA A 59 2.58 -21.19 1.96
N VAL A 60 3.14 -21.76 0.91
CA VAL A 60 2.47 -22.71 0.03
C VAL A 60 2.60 -24.11 0.62
N THR A 61 1.51 -24.61 1.20
CA THR A 61 1.45 -25.94 1.81
C THR A 61 0.75 -26.99 0.93
N GLU A 62 0.18 -26.55 -0.20
CA GLU A 62 -0.59 -27.39 -1.11
C GLU A 62 0.33 -28.17 -2.07
N PRO A 63 0.09 -29.47 -2.34
CA PRO A 63 0.97 -30.32 -3.17
C PRO A 63 1.18 -29.85 -4.61
N TYR A 64 0.32 -28.96 -5.12
CA TYR A 64 0.39 -28.39 -6.46
C TYR A 64 0.31 -26.85 -6.42
N GLY A 65 0.58 -26.25 -5.27
CA GLY A 65 0.56 -24.80 -5.14
C GLY A 65 1.73 -24.18 -5.88
N TYR A 66 1.46 -23.07 -6.58
CA TYR A 66 2.49 -22.23 -7.19
C TYR A 66 2.92 -21.16 -6.19
N GLY A 67 4.23 -20.92 -6.13
CA GLY A 67 4.83 -19.87 -5.33
C GLY A 67 6.27 -19.66 -5.73
N ASP A 68 6.84 -18.58 -5.20
CA ASP A 68 8.23 -18.19 -5.38
C ASP A 68 8.97 -18.29 -4.04
N SER A 69 10.30 -18.24 -4.08
CA SER A 69 11.09 -18.22 -2.86
C SER A 69 10.95 -16.89 -2.12
N ILE A 70 11.08 -16.90 -0.80
CA ILE A 70 10.84 -15.72 0.03
C ILE A 70 11.83 -14.59 -0.29
N GLU A 71 13.08 -14.92 -0.63
CA GLU A 71 14.07 -13.93 -1.04
C GLU A 71 13.68 -13.21 -2.33
N TYR A 72 13.12 -13.93 -3.29
CA TYR A 72 12.64 -13.35 -4.54
C TYR A 72 11.50 -12.36 -4.27
N LEU A 73 10.49 -12.78 -3.52
CA LEU A 73 9.34 -11.93 -3.16
C LEU A 73 9.77 -10.67 -2.40
N LEU A 74 10.63 -10.82 -1.39
CA LEU A 74 11.16 -9.69 -0.63
C LEU A 74 11.92 -8.70 -1.53
N GLN A 75 12.66 -9.21 -2.52
CA GLN A 75 13.42 -8.36 -3.41
C GLN A 75 12.56 -7.68 -4.48
N GLU A 76 11.57 -8.37 -5.04
CA GLU A 76 10.66 -7.79 -6.03
C GLU A 76 9.77 -6.71 -5.42
N ASP A 77 9.19 -6.97 -4.24
CA ASP A 77 8.21 -6.06 -3.65
C ASP A 77 8.86 -4.87 -2.93
N TRP A 78 10.04 -5.08 -2.32
CA TRP A 78 10.64 -4.10 -1.41
C TRP A 78 12.02 -3.61 -1.86
N HIS A 79 12.69 -4.31 -2.78
CA HIS A 79 14.05 -4.01 -3.24
C HIS A 79 15.06 -3.83 -2.07
N ILE A 80 14.96 -4.68 -1.04
CA ILE A 80 15.72 -4.56 0.22
C ILE A 80 17.22 -4.81 0.02
N PHE A 81 17.59 -5.78 -0.81
CA PHE A 81 18.97 -6.21 -1.00
C PHE A 81 19.65 -5.46 -2.14
N SER A 82 20.95 -5.21 -1.96
CA SER A 82 21.80 -4.60 -2.98
C SER A 82 22.18 -5.60 -4.07
N GLU A 83 22.59 -5.09 -5.23
CA GLU A 83 23.14 -5.87 -6.36
C GLU A 83 24.30 -6.79 -5.95
N ARG A 84 25.05 -6.41 -4.89
CA ARG A 84 26.18 -7.21 -4.38
C ARG A 84 25.76 -8.53 -3.74
N ILE A 85 24.48 -8.64 -3.39
CA ILE A 85 23.85 -9.83 -2.86
C ILE A 85 23.03 -10.49 -3.97
N THR A 86 22.17 -9.74 -4.66
CA THR A 86 21.21 -10.31 -5.63
C THR A 86 21.85 -10.81 -6.92
N GLU A 87 22.91 -10.17 -7.41
CA GLU A 87 23.61 -10.57 -8.64
C GLU A 87 24.81 -11.49 -8.36
N ALA A 88 24.95 -11.99 -7.13
CA ALA A 88 26.01 -12.90 -6.81
C ALA A 88 25.83 -14.25 -7.53
N ILE A 89 26.95 -14.84 -7.97
CA ILE A 89 26.95 -16.09 -8.73
C ILE A 89 26.64 -17.31 -7.83
N ASP A 90 26.87 -17.17 -6.52
CA ASP A 90 26.58 -18.20 -5.52
C ASP A 90 25.22 -17.98 -4.86
N ASP A 91 24.76 -18.97 -4.10
CA ASP A 91 23.45 -18.96 -3.42
C ASP A 91 23.38 -17.99 -2.23
N ARG A 92 24.30 -17.02 -2.12
CA ARG A 92 24.40 -16.12 -0.97
C ARG A 92 23.14 -15.29 -0.75
N PHE A 93 22.37 -15.04 -1.80
CA PHE A 93 21.14 -14.27 -1.71
C PHE A 93 20.08 -15.05 -0.94
N CYS A 94 19.87 -16.32 -1.31
CA CYS A 94 19.02 -17.24 -0.56
C CYS A 94 19.58 -17.45 0.85
N ASP A 95 20.87 -17.80 0.98
CA ASP A 95 21.51 -18.08 2.27
C ASP A 95 21.40 -16.91 3.24
N LEU A 96 21.63 -15.66 2.79
CA LEU A 96 21.53 -14.48 3.64
C LEU A 96 20.10 -14.27 4.13
N THR A 97 19.13 -14.38 3.22
CA THR A 97 17.72 -14.18 3.55
C THR A 97 17.26 -15.21 4.58
N LEU A 98 17.58 -16.49 4.35
CA LEU A 98 17.28 -17.56 5.30
C LEU A 98 18.01 -17.38 6.63
N ALA A 99 19.28 -16.94 6.60
CA ALA A 99 20.04 -16.69 7.81
C ALA A 99 19.44 -15.55 8.65
N ILE A 100 18.92 -14.49 8.01
CA ILE A 100 18.23 -13.39 8.70
C ILE A 100 16.91 -13.88 9.31
N LEU A 101 16.07 -14.56 8.52
CA LEU A 101 14.74 -14.98 8.95
C LEU A 101 14.79 -15.98 10.11
N ASN A 102 15.78 -16.88 10.09
CA ASN A 102 16.02 -17.85 11.15
C ASN A 102 16.92 -17.31 12.30
N ALA A 103 17.39 -16.06 12.22
CA ALA A 103 18.22 -15.51 13.29
C ALA A 103 17.38 -15.30 14.56
N GLY A 104 17.84 -15.90 15.66
CA GLY A 104 17.18 -15.78 16.96
C GLY A 104 15.90 -16.59 17.10
N THR A 105 15.62 -17.53 16.20
CA THR A 105 14.50 -18.46 16.37
C THR A 105 14.95 -19.70 17.13
N ASP A 106 14.14 -20.16 18.09
CA ASP A 106 14.33 -21.46 18.73
C ASP A 106 13.33 -22.45 18.11
N PRO A 107 13.78 -23.51 17.40
CA PRO A 107 12.90 -24.49 16.78
C PRO A 107 11.89 -25.15 17.74
N LYS A 108 12.12 -25.09 19.06
CA LYS A 108 11.20 -25.62 20.08
C LYS A 108 10.15 -24.61 20.52
N GLU A 109 10.43 -23.32 20.41
CA GLU A 109 9.55 -22.25 20.90
C GLU A 109 8.76 -21.59 19.76
N ASP A 110 9.31 -21.56 18.55
CA ASP A 110 8.73 -20.86 17.40
C ASP A 110 8.00 -21.81 16.42
N ILE A 111 7.08 -22.63 16.93
CA ILE A 111 6.30 -23.60 16.12
C ILE A 111 5.40 -22.91 15.09
N ASP A 112 5.04 -21.65 15.33
CA ASP A 112 4.16 -20.87 14.46
C ASP A 112 4.88 -20.23 13.25
N LEU A 113 6.22 -20.30 13.19
CA LEU A 113 6.97 -19.78 12.05
C LEU A 113 6.93 -20.78 10.88
N PRO A 114 6.73 -20.30 9.64
CA PRO A 114 6.76 -21.16 8.47
C PRO A 114 8.20 -21.63 8.18
N ASP A 115 8.31 -22.72 7.41
CA ASP A 115 9.57 -23.10 6.81
C ASP A 115 9.92 -22.10 5.69
N TYR A 116 10.79 -21.14 6.01
CA TYR A 116 11.25 -20.11 5.08
C TYR A 116 12.03 -20.66 3.88
N SER A 117 12.48 -21.92 3.92
CA SER A 117 13.10 -22.58 2.75
C SER A 117 12.09 -23.09 1.73
N GLY A 118 10.80 -23.05 2.07
CA GLY A 118 9.70 -23.40 1.18
C GLY A 118 9.32 -22.29 0.20
N TYR A 119 8.20 -22.51 -0.48
CA TYR A 119 7.62 -21.54 -1.41
C TYR A 119 6.56 -20.70 -0.73
N PHE A 120 6.47 -19.45 -1.17
CA PHE A 120 5.54 -18.45 -0.67
C PHE A 120 4.79 -17.81 -1.83
N ARG A 121 3.64 -17.22 -1.53
CA ARG A 121 2.95 -16.34 -2.46
C ARG A 121 2.61 -15.05 -1.74
N SER A 122 2.70 -13.94 -2.46
CA SER A 122 2.05 -12.71 -2.03
C SER A 122 0.56 -13.03 -1.78
N PRO A 123 -0.05 -12.53 -0.69
CA PRO A 123 -1.49 -12.58 -0.54
C PRO A 123 -2.06 -12.06 -1.84
N SER A 124 -2.99 -12.79 -2.42
CA SER A 124 -3.58 -12.33 -3.66
C SER A 124 -4.06 -10.90 -3.42
N ASN A 125 -3.58 -9.92 -4.22
CA ASN A 125 -4.23 -8.62 -4.40
C ASN A 125 -5.64 -8.81 -5.01
N TRP A 126 -6.29 -9.96 -4.78
CA TRP A 126 -7.56 -10.34 -5.33
C TRP A 126 -8.63 -9.32 -4.95
N LEU A 127 -8.58 -8.70 -3.77
CA LEU A 127 -9.51 -7.61 -3.44
C LEU A 127 -9.30 -6.37 -4.32
N GLU A 128 -8.03 -5.98 -4.55
CA GLU A 128 -7.68 -4.84 -5.41
C GLU A 128 -7.97 -5.15 -6.88
N ASN A 129 -7.58 -6.33 -7.35
CA ASN A 129 -7.81 -6.81 -8.71
C ASN A 129 -9.29 -7.07 -9.02
N ASP A 130 -10.07 -7.58 -8.06
CA ASP A 130 -11.53 -7.75 -8.19
C ASP A 130 -12.24 -6.38 -8.16
N TRP A 131 -11.78 -5.46 -7.30
CA TRP A 131 -12.23 -4.08 -7.29
C TRP A 131 -11.96 -3.37 -8.62
N GLU A 132 -10.72 -3.44 -9.13
CA GLU A 132 -10.35 -2.85 -10.42
C GLU A 132 -11.18 -3.42 -11.57
N GLN A 133 -11.40 -4.73 -11.60
CA GLN A 133 -12.24 -5.38 -12.61
C GLN A 133 -13.71 -4.96 -12.51
N LYS A 134 -14.30 -4.94 -11.31
CA LYS A 134 -15.69 -4.48 -11.09
C LYS A 134 -15.85 -3.01 -11.46
N ILE A 135 -14.87 -2.18 -11.12
CA ILE A 135 -14.88 -0.75 -11.44
C ILE A 135 -14.73 -0.53 -12.94
N GLU A 136 -13.84 -1.24 -13.62
CA GLU A 136 -13.72 -1.17 -15.09
C GLU A 136 -15.04 -1.62 -15.75
N ALA A 137 -15.65 -2.70 -15.28
CA ALA A 137 -16.94 -3.16 -15.76
C ALA A 137 -18.05 -2.10 -15.54
N LEU A 138 -18.08 -1.43 -14.39
CA LEU A 138 -19.00 -0.33 -14.10
C LEU A 138 -18.75 0.88 -15.01
N PHE A 139 -17.49 1.23 -15.29
CA PHE A 139 -17.18 2.33 -16.20
C PHE A 139 -17.57 2.02 -17.66
N VAL A 140 -17.36 0.78 -18.12
CA VAL A 140 -17.81 0.31 -19.44
C VAL A 140 -19.33 0.25 -19.51
N ALA A 141 -19.99 -0.17 -18.43
CA ALA A 141 -21.45 -0.18 -18.31
C ALA A 141 -22.05 1.22 -18.23
N ALA A 142 -21.40 2.19 -17.60
CA ALA A 142 -21.89 3.57 -17.47
C ALA A 142 -21.93 4.33 -18.81
N THR A 143 -21.25 3.84 -19.85
CA THR A 143 -21.41 4.32 -21.24
C THR A 143 -22.68 3.80 -21.93
N ASP A 144 -23.35 2.80 -21.38
CA ASP A 144 -24.62 2.25 -21.89
C ASP A 144 -25.66 2.17 -20.75
N SER A 145 -26.57 3.14 -20.71
CA SER A 145 -27.52 3.36 -19.60
C SER A 145 -28.46 2.19 -19.25
N SER A 146 -28.41 1.08 -19.98
CA SER A 146 -29.14 -0.18 -19.73
C SER A 146 -28.38 -1.19 -18.85
N ALA A 147 -27.07 -1.06 -18.67
CA ALA A 147 -26.25 -2.08 -18.00
C ALA A 147 -26.30 -2.03 -16.46
N LEU A 148 -26.79 -0.93 -15.87
CA LEU A 148 -26.89 -0.77 -14.41
C LEU A 148 -27.93 -1.71 -13.76
N SER A 149 -28.91 -2.22 -14.51
CA SER A 149 -29.94 -3.13 -13.99
C SER A 149 -29.57 -4.62 -14.06
N GLU A 150 -28.53 -4.99 -14.81
CA GLU A 150 -28.12 -6.40 -14.95
C GLU A 150 -27.10 -6.83 -13.89
N ILE A 151 -26.37 -5.88 -13.28
CA ILE A 151 -25.38 -6.18 -12.23
C ILE A 151 -26.06 -6.56 -10.90
N THR A 152 -27.34 -6.22 -10.70
CA THR A 152 -28.08 -6.54 -9.48
C THR A 152 -28.88 -7.84 -9.54
N ASN A 153 -28.92 -8.53 -10.69
CA ASN A 153 -29.71 -9.76 -10.85
C ASN A 153 -28.95 -10.83 -11.65
N SER A 154 -28.06 -11.54 -10.99
CA SER A 154 -27.65 -12.88 -11.44
C SER A 154 -27.86 -13.88 -10.31
N ASP A 155 -29.10 -14.37 -10.22
CA ASP A 155 -29.44 -15.63 -9.58
C ASP A 155 -28.83 -16.76 -10.42
N GLU A 156 -27.63 -17.21 -10.08
CA GLU A 156 -27.19 -18.61 -10.23
C GLU A 156 -25.86 -18.80 -9.52
N PHE A 157 -25.89 -19.56 -8.42
CA PHE A 157 -24.75 -19.94 -7.58
C PHE A 157 -24.08 -18.77 -6.84
N ALA A 158 -24.71 -18.31 -5.74
CA ALA A 158 -24.09 -17.32 -4.85
C ALA A 158 -22.70 -17.82 -4.39
N PRO A 159 -21.59 -17.16 -4.79
CA PRO A 159 -20.30 -17.41 -4.16
C PRO A 159 -20.41 -17.09 -2.66
N PRO A 160 -19.44 -17.51 -1.81
CA PRO A 160 -19.34 -16.98 -0.45
C PRO A 160 -19.50 -15.44 -0.49
N PRO A 161 -20.12 -14.82 0.55
CA PRO A 161 -20.52 -13.42 0.51
C PRO A 161 -19.38 -12.59 -0.06
N ASP A 162 -19.70 -11.79 -1.09
CA ASP A 162 -18.73 -10.96 -1.82
C ASP A 162 -17.84 -10.29 -0.77
N VAL A 163 -16.57 -10.69 -0.70
CA VAL A 163 -15.68 -10.25 0.39
C VAL A 163 -15.53 -8.73 0.35
N LEU A 164 -15.76 -8.10 -0.81
CA LEU A 164 -15.95 -6.65 -0.94
C LEU A 164 -17.22 -6.15 -0.25
N ALA A 165 -18.35 -6.85 -0.33
CA ALA A 165 -19.55 -6.52 0.43
C ALA A 165 -19.32 -6.66 1.93
N VAL A 166 -18.61 -7.71 2.37
CA VAL A 166 -18.22 -7.86 3.79
C VAL A 166 -17.26 -6.75 4.21
N ALA A 167 -16.24 -6.46 3.40
CA ALA A 167 -15.30 -5.37 3.68
C ALA A 167 -15.98 -3.99 3.66
N PHE A 168 -16.94 -3.75 2.77
CA PHE A 168 -17.73 -2.53 2.77
C PHE A 168 -18.67 -2.48 3.98
N GLU A 169 -19.28 -3.59 4.40
CA GLU A 169 -20.07 -3.63 5.63
C GLU A 169 -19.20 -3.29 6.85
N ASP A 170 -17.97 -3.82 6.92
CA ASP A 170 -17.04 -3.58 8.03
C ASP A 170 -16.41 -2.18 8.02
N LEU A 171 -16.19 -1.60 6.83
CA LEU A 171 -15.44 -0.34 6.66
C LEU A 171 -16.32 0.87 6.32
N ALA A 172 -17.57 0.68 5.91
CA ALA A 172 -18.44 1.79 5.56
C ALA A 172 -18.87 2.55 6.82
N GLU A 173 -18.88 3.88 6.69
CA GLU A 173 -19.46 4.75 7.69
C GLU A 173 -20.74 5.36 7.10
N GLU A 174 -21.89 5.04 7.69
CA GLU A 174 -23.14 5.69 7.36
C GLU A 174 -23.23 7.06 8.04
N TYR A 175 -23.71 8.04 7.28
CA TYR A 175 -23.88 9.39 7.78
C TYR A 175 -25.35 9.76 7.87
N PRO A 176 -25.80 10.37 8.99
CA PRO A 176 -27.17 10.84 9.08
C PRO A 176 -27.41 11.93 8.05
N TYR A 177 -28.66 12.01 7.58
CA TYR A 177 -29.13 13.18 6.87
C TYR A 177 -28.85 14.44 7.70
N ASP A 178 -28.73 15.56 7.01
CA ASP A 178 -28.34 16.84 7.58
C ASP A 178 -26.90 16.93 8.09
N LYS A 179 -26.08 15.88 7.98
CA LYS A 179 -24.65 15.96 8.28
C LYS A 179 -23.99 17.02 7.40
N ILE A 180 -23.17 17.86 8.04
CA ILE A 180 -22.42 18.92 7.39
C ILE A 180 -21.05 18.38 6.99
N PHE A 181 -20.73 18.52 5.72
CA PHE A 181 -19.41 18.33 5.16
C PHE A 181 -18.84 19.66 4.70
N TYR A 182 -17.54 19.69 4.43
CA TYR A 182 -16.81 20.90 4.10
C TYR A 182 -16.13 20.75 2.74
N ARG A 183 -16.12 21.84 1.98
CA ARG A 183 -15.35 21.95 0.75
C ARG A 183 -14.53 23.23 0.77
N ALA A 184 -13.23 23.11 0.49
CA ALA A 184 -12.38 24.27 0.31
C ALA A 184 -12.14 24.59 -1.17
N ARG A 185 -11.98 25.87 -1.50
CA ARG A 185 -11.52 26.34 -2.81
C ARG A 185 -10.54 27.50 -2.67
N ILE A 186 -9.50 27.48 -3.50
CA ILE A 186 -8.52 28.56 -3.58
C ILE A 186 -9.06 29.67 -4.48
N HIS A 187 -8.93 30.92 -4.04
CA HIS A 187 -9.15 32.08 -4.90
C HIS A 187 -8.09 32.13 -6.00
N LYS A 188 -8.48 31.77 -7.23
CA LYS A 188 -7.59 31.87 -8.41
C LYS A 188 -7.28 33.32 -8.75
N ASP A 189 -8.29 34.19 -8.67
CA ASP A 189 -8.12 35.63 -8.78
C ASP A 189 -7.88 36.24 -7.39
N ARG A 190 -6.70 36.85 -7.23
CA ARG A 190 -6.27 37.49 -5.97
C ARG A 190 -7.03 38.78 -5.66
N LEU A 191 -7.67 39.38 -6.66
CA LEU A 191 -8.46 40.60 -6.51
C LEU A 191 -9.93 40.31 -6.22
N ARG A 192 -10.34 39.03 -6.26
CA ARG A 192 -11.71 38.64 -5.98
C ARG A 192 -12.08 38.94 -4.53
N THR A 193 -13.08 39.79 -4.37
CA THR A 193 -13.68 40.14 -3.08
C THR A 193 -15.04 39.47 -2.85
N GLU A 194 -15.65 38.92 -3.90
CA GLU A 194 -16.95 38.25 -3.85
C GLU A 194 -16.84 36.79 -3.41
N ARG A 195 -17.86 36.30 -2.70
CA ARG A 195 -17.97 34.89 -2.29
C ARG A 195 -18.19 33.99 -3.52
N PHE A 196 -17.84 32.71 -3.40
CA PHE A 196 -18.19 31.71 -4.40
C PHE A 196 -19.70 31.48 -4.41
N ASN A 197 -20.28 31.36 -5.61
CA ASN A 197 -21.68 30.97 -5.76
C ASN A 197 -21.85 29.44 -5.72
N LYS A 198 -23.10 28.96 -5.68
CA LYS A 198 -23.40 27.52 -5.58
C LYS A 198 -22.83 26.70 -6.75
N ASN A 199 -22.88 27.22 -7.97
CA ASN A 199 -22.38 26.53 -9.16
C ASN A 199 -20.85 26.40 -9.12
N GLU A 200 -20.17 27.42 -8.59
CA GLU A 200 -18.72 27.39 -8.38
C GLU A 200 -18.30 26.42 -7.27
N LEU A 201 -19.17 26.14 -6.31
CA LEU A 201 -18.92 25.20 -5.21
C LEU A 201 -19.33 23.76 -5.52
N GLY A 202 -20.00 23.54 -6.67
CA GLY A 202 -20.37 22.22 -7.19
C GLY A 202 -19.21 21.48 -7.86
N ALA A 203 -19.45 20.22 -8.24
CA ALA A 203 -18.49 19.43 -8.99
C ALA A 203 -18.04 20.21 -10.26
N PRO A 204 -16.76 20.12 -10.66
CA PRO A 204 -16.28 20.80 -11.87
C PRO A 204 -17.04 20.31 -13.11
N SER A 205 -17.00 21.09 -14.19
CA SER A 205 -17.56 20.64 -15.46
C SER A 205 -16.73 19.48 -16.04
N PRO A 206 -17.31 18.55 -16.82
CA PRO A 206 -16.58 17.44 -17.45
C PRO A 206 -15.28 17.87 -18.15
N ASN A 207 -15.30 19.00 -18.85
CA ASN A 207 -14.14 19.52 -19.59
C ASN A 207 -12.99 20.00 -18.69
N GLU A 208 -13.29 20.35 -17.44
CA GLU A 208 -12.32 20.81 -16.44
C GLU A 208 -11.94 19.71 -15.45
N THR A 209 -12.61 18.56 -15.51
CA THR A 209 -12.38 17.41 -14.64
C THR A 209 -11.13 16.66 -15.07
N LEU A 210 -10.07 16.79 -14.28
CA LEU A 210 -8.89 15.93 -14.36
C LEU A 210 -9.13 14.60 -13.63
N ALA A 211 -8.33 13.59 -13.96
CA ALA A 211 -8.32 12.34 -13.20
C ALA A 211 -7.84 12.61 -11.77
N GLY A 212 -8.54 12.04 -10.79
CA GLY A 212 -8.29 12.16 -9.36
C GLY A 212 -8.50 10.83 -8.65
N ARG A 213 -8.29 10.80 -7.33
CA ARG A 213 -8.38 9.56 -6.53
C ARG A 213 -9.73 8.85 -6.67
N GLY A 214 -10.81 9.60 -6.79
CA GLY A 214 -12.17 9.08 -6.91
C GLY A 214 -12.85 9.30 -8.26
N ASN A 215 -12.11 9.71 -9.31
CA ASN A 215 -12.73 9.96 -10.63
C ASN A 215 -11.77 9.91 -11.83
N ARG A 216 -12.30 9.55 -13.01
CA ARG A 216 -11.57 9.65 -14.30
C ARG A 216 -11.62 11.07 -14.86
N LYS A 217 -10.75 11.35 -15.83
CA LYS A 217 -10.79 12.60 -16.61
C LYS A 217 -12.11 12.65 -17.39
N GLY A 218 -12.85 13.75 -17.27
CA GLY A 218 -14.16 13.89 -17.92
C GLY A 218 -15.37 13.48 -17.06
N GLU A 219 -15.17 12.81 -15.93
CA GLU A 219 -16.24 12.28 -15.08
C GLU A 219 -16.25 13.00 -13.73
N PRO A 220 -17.04 14.07 -13.56
CA PRO A 220 -16.97 14.92 -12.38
C PRO A 220 -17.55 14.26 -11.13
N VAL A 221 -16.79 14.31 -10.03
CA VAL A 221 -17.26 13.97 -8.68
C VAL A 221 -17.13 15.16 -7.74
N LEU A 222 -17.96 15.18 -6.69
CA LEU A 222 -17.94 16.22 -5.66
C LEU A 222 -17.10 15.75 -4.46
N TYR A 223 -15.86 16.24 -4.37
CA TYR A 223 -15.00 15.99 -3.20
C TYR A 223 -15.43 16.86 -2.02
N LEU A 224 -15.69 16.21 -0.88
CA LEU A 224 -16.04 16.81 0.40
C LEU A 224 -15.19 16.20 1.52
N ALA A 225 -14.98 16.94 2.61
CA ALA A 225 -14.31 16.46 3.81
C ALA A 225 -15.26 16.49 5.02
N SER A 226 -15.03 15.60 5.99
CA SER A 226 -15.80 15.54 7.23
C SER A 226 -15.52 16.72 8.18
N ASP A 227 -14.36 17.38 8.04
CA ASP A 227 -14.01 18.59 8.79
C ASP A 227 -13.35 19.67 7.92
N ALA A 228 -13.48 20.93 8.37
CA ALA A 228 -12.99 22.10 7.65
C ALA A 228 -11.46 22.16 7.53
N LYS A 229 -10.71 21.65 8.52
CA LYS A 229 -9.23 21.69 8.48
C LYS A 229 -8.71 20.74 7.41
N THR A 230 -9.28 19.54 7.33
CA THR A 230 -8.98 18.56 6.28
C THR A 230 -9.32 19.12 4.89
N ALA A 231 -10.48 19.76 4.73
CA ALA A 231 -10.82 20.42 3.47
C ALA A 231 -9.76 21.45 3.04
N ILE A 232 -9.26 22.28 3.97
CA ILE A 232 -8.20 23.26 3.69
C ILE A 232 -6.87 22.58 3.37
N ALA A 233 -6.54 21.48 4.06
CA ALA A 233 -5.30 20.76 3.82
C ALA A 233 -5.26 20.11 2.42
N GLU A 234 -6.36 19.49 2.00
CA GLU A 234 -6.48 18.80 0.70
C GLU A 234 -6.31 19.73 -0.51
N VAL A 235 -6.73 21.00 -0.40
CA VAL A 235 -6.53 21.95 -1.52
C VAL A 235 -5.07 22.39 -1.70
N ARG A 236 -4.18 22.08 -0.74
CA ARG A 236 -2.73 22.36 -0.81
C ARG A 236 -2.42 23.79 -1.25
N ALA A 237 -3.08 24.75 -0.62
CA ALA A 237 -2.96 26.16 -0.96
C ALA A 237 -1.52 26.69 -0.76
N TRP A 238 -1.03 27.54 -1.68
CA TRP A 238 0.29 28.15 -1.54
C TRP A 238 0.30 29.22 -0.43
N ARG A 239 1.49 29.57 0.07
CA ARG A 239 1.66 30.56 1.13
C ARG A 239 1.01 31.91 0.75
N HIS A 240 0.12 32.42 1.61
CA HIS A 240 -0.72 33.62 1.41
C HIS A 240 -1.87 33.48 0.39
N ALA A 241 -2.22 32.28 -0.06
CA ALA A 241 -3.44 32.09 -0.82
C ALA A 241 -4.68 32.26 0.07
N ALA A 242 -5.69 32.99 -0.40
CA ALA A 242 -6.99 33.02 0.24
C ALA A 242 -7.76 31.74 -0.12
N VAL A 243 -8.27 31.06 0.91
CA VAL A 243 -9.06 29.83 0.78
C VAL A 243 -10.46 30.11 1.33
N ALA A 244 -11.48 29.82 0.52
CA ALA A 244 -12.86 29.83 0.97
C ALA A 244 -13.25 28.42 1.40
N VAL A 245 -14.00 28.31 2.49
CA VAL A 245 -14.60 27.06 2.96
C VAL A 245 -16.11 27.17 2.87
N ALA A 246 -16.74 26.18 2.25
CA ALA A 246 -18.18 26.04 2.15
C ALA A 246 -18.65 24.85 2.97
N GLU A 247 -19.82 25.00 3.57
CA GLU A 247 -20.57 23.93 4.22
C GLU A 247 -21.55 23.32 3.22
N VAL A 248 -21.55 21.99 3.15
CA VAL A 248 -22.41 21.20 2.28
C VAL A 248 -23.21 20.27 3.17
N LYS A 249 -24.53 20.46 3.19
CA LYS A 249 -25.46 19.68 3.98
C LYS A 249 -25.93 18.47 3.18
N LEU A 250 -25.82 17.27 3.75
CA LEU A 250 -26.34 16.05 3.14
C LEU A 250 -27.88 16.11 3.13
N ALA A 251 -28.49 16.01 1.95
CA ALA A 251 -29.94 16.06 1.78
C ALA A 251 -30.55 14.66 1.92
N GLU A 252 -31.81 14.60 2.35
CA GLU A 252 -32.64 13.40 2.19
C GLU A 252 -32.91 13.14 0.71
N THR A 253 -32.83 11.86 0.31
CA THR A 253 -33.05 11.39 -1.07
C THR A 253 -34.54 11.35 -1.41
#